data_AF-A0A2G5NWK1-F1
#
_entry.id   AF-A0A2G5NWK1-F1
#
_cell.length_a   1.000
_cell.length_b   1.000
_cell.length_c   1.000
_cell.angle_alpha   90.00
_cell.angle_beta   90.00
_cell.angle_gamma   90.00
#
_symmetry.space_group_name_H-M   'P 1'
#
loop_
_entity.id
_entity.type
_entity.pdbx_description
1 polymer ?
#
loop_
_entity_poly.entity_id
_entity_poly.type
_entity_poly.pdbx_seq_one_letter_code
_entity_poly.pdbx_strand_id
1 'polypeptide(L)'
;MKRINNILIMLISFLATILVVWYFVKGDVKEERQNEEQQVTTEESGDDKQQEVKLNKDEVLKINERTFKKQDIEFLRNIQKAQIDVAAKEDTSGDASFYKQKIKDQDSENLQLQNQVELEAIALLGKEKGYKIDKSDLKKEVASFKKKHQSSEYYKEAEKLFEEEQLYQSLEKYVHDQMMRDRVIEEIKKIKKADNPKLKGQELDFEVRQYFDDLYKDAVNDLTISTNYK
;
A
#
# COMPACT_ATOMS: atom_id res chain seq x y z
N MET A 1 18.95 -12.82 15.92
CA MET A 1 19.08 -13.18 14.49
C MET A 1 17.76 -13.46 13.75
N LYS A 2 16.60 -13.68 14.41
CA LYS A 2 15.30 -13.89 13.71
C LYS A 2 14.62 -12.64 13.12
N ARG A 3 15.01 -11.43 13.54
CA ARG A 3 14.35 -10.17 13.11
C ARG A 3 14.82 -9.65 11.75
N ILE A 4 16.02 -10.02 11.30
CA ILE A 4 16.61 -9.57 10.03
C ILE A 4 15.94 -10.28 8.83
N ASN A 5 15.55 -11.55 8.99
CA ASN A 5 14.88 -12.29 7.93
C ASN A 5 13.50 -11.73 7.57
N ASN A 6 12.76 -11.12 8.52
CA ASN A 6 11.44 -10.58 8.23
C ASN A 6 11.49 -9.26 7.44
N ILE A 7 12.55 -8.46 7.63
CA ILE A 7 12.74 -7.19 6.92
C ILE A 7 13.20 -7.46 5.48
N LEU A 8 14.06 -8.45 5.28
CA LEU A 8 14.50 -8.89 3.96
C LEU A 8 13.33 -9.47 3.13
N ILE A 9 12.41 -10.21 3.76
CA ILE A 9 11.22 -10.76 3.08
C ILE A 9 10.23 -9.65 2.66
N MET A 10 10.05 -8.59 3.46
CA MET A 10 9.24 -7.41 3.07
C MET A 10 9.83 -6.67 1.87
N LEU A 11 11.16 -6.54 1.79
CA LEU A 11 11.82 -5.82 0.68
C LEU A 11 11.81 -6.60 -0.64
N ILE A 12 11.88 -7.94 -0.57
CA ILE A 12 11.72 -8.81 -1.75
C ILE A 12 10.25 -8.80 -2.24
N SER A 13 9.28 -8.46 -1.39
CA SER A 13 7.85 -8.29 -1.78
C SER A 13 7.62 -7.09 -2.67
N PHE A 14 8.40 -6.02 -2.48
CA PHE A 14 8.30 -4.80 -3.29
C PHE A 14 9.00 -4.91 -4.66
N LEU A 15 9.72 -6.01 -4.91
CA LEU A 15 10.55 -6.21 -6.11
C LEU A 15 9.81 -6.98 -7.22
N ALA A 16 8.86 -7.84 -6.84
CA ALA A 16 8.10 -8.67 -7.79
C ALA A 16 6.98 -7.91 -8.51
N THR A 17 6.39 -6.88 -7.88
CA THR A 17 5.30 -6.08 -8.47
C THR A 17 5.76 -5.22 -9.65
N ILE A 18 7.01 -4.73 -9.63
CA ILE A 18 7.57 -3.90 -10.71
C ILE A 18 7.87 -4.74 -11.97
N LEU A 19 8.22 -6.02 -11.83
CA LEU A 19 8.55 -6.89 -12.97
C LEU A 19 7.32 -7.39 -13.73
N VAL A 20 6.17 -7.57 -13.08
CA VAL A 20 4.94 -8.03 -13.74
C VAL A 20 4.35 -6.93 -14.63
N VAL A 21 4.41 -5.67 -14.22
CA VAL A 21 3.92 -4.53 -15.02
C VAL A 21 4.75 -4.33 -16.29
N TRP A 22 6.06 -4.58 -16.25
CA TRP A 22 6.93 -4.47 -17.43
C TRP A 22 6.71 -5.59 -18.45
N TYR A 23 6.27 -6.77 -18.02
CA TYR A 23 6.05 -7.91 -18.91
C TYR A 23 4.76 -7.77 -19.75
N PHE A 24 3.78 -6.98 -19.29
CA PHE A 24 2.53 -6.71 -20.03
C PHE A 24 2.62 -5.54 -21.03
N VAL A 25 3.67 -4.71 -20.99
CA VAL A 25 3.82 -3.52 -21.88
C VAL A 25 4.61 -3.82 -23.16
N LYS A 26 5.08 -5.06 -23.38
CA LYS A 26 5.83 -5.48 -24.60
C LYS A 26 5.06 -6.45 -25.51
N GLY A 27 3.74 -6.35 -25.58
CA GLY A 27 2.93 -7.00 -26.62
C GLY A 27 2.51 -5.98 -27.68
N ASP A 28 2.94 -6.21 -28.93
CA ASP A 28 2.78 -5.39 -30.14
C ASP A 28 1.46 -4.60 -30.27
N VAL A 29 1.56 -3.29 -30.50
CA VAL A 29 0.53 -2.52 -31.22
C VAL A 29 1.23 -1.58 -32.20
N LYS A 30 0.97 -1.83 -33.50
CA LYS A 30 1.38 -1.01 -34.65
C LYS A 30 0.76 0.38 -34.57
N GLU A 31 1.55 1.39 -34.94
CA GLU A 31 1.07 2.73 -35.26
C GLU A 31 0.09 2.70 -36.44
N GLU A 32 -1.11 3.23 -36.25
CA GLU A 32 -1.82 3.99 -37.27
C GLU A 32 -2.51 5.18 -36.59
N ARG A 33 -2.22 6.39 -37.08
CA ARG A 33 -2.93 7.62 -36.71
C ARG A 33 -4.22 7.67 -37.50
N GLN A 34 -5.33 7.93 -36.83
CA GLN A 34 -6.39 8.78 -37.39
C GLN A 34 -7.22 9.44 -36.28
N ASN A 35 -7.40 10.74 -36.48
CA ASN A 35 -8.32 11.63 -35.78
C ASN A 35 -9.75 11.11 -35.97
N GLU A 36 -10.51 10.92 -34.90
CA GLU A 36 -11.96 11.14 -34.83
C GLU A 36 -12.43 10.99 -33.38
N GLU A 37 -13.20 11.98 -32.92
CA GLU A 37 -13.90 11.95 -31.65
C GLU A 37 -14.84 10.74 -31.62
N GLN A 38 -14.61 9.79 -30.70
CA GLN A 38 -15.57 8.73 -30.43
C GLN A 38 -15.86 8.67 -28.93
N GLN A 39 -17.03 9.23 -28.60
CA GLN A 39 -17.83 8.77 -27.47
C GLN A 39 -18.03 7.26 -27.61
N VAL A 40 -17.46 6.48 -26.71
CA VAL A 40 -17.82 5.07 -26.56
C VAL A 40 -18.94 5.00 -25.53
N THR A 41 -20.17 5.16 -26.02
CA THR A 41 -21.37 4.64 -25.36
C THR A 41 -21.35 3.12 -25.46
N THR A 42 -21.07 2.45 -24.35
CA THR A 42 -21.44 1.05 -24.15
C THR A 42 -22.81 1.05 -23.48
N GLU A 43 -23.86 0.83 -24.25
CA GLU A 43 -25.16 0.42 -23.73
C GLU A 43 -25.22 -1.11 -23.74
N GLU A 44 -25.17 -1.73 -22.56
CA GLU A 44 -25.99 -2.91 -22.28
C GLU A 44 -26.36 -2.94 -20.78
N SER A 45 -27.62 -2.56 -20.55
CA SER A 45 -28.47 -2.66 -19.36
C SER A 45 -27.93 -3.31 -18.08
N GLY A 46 -27.78 -2.47 -17.06
CA GLY A 46 -27.89 -2.76 -15.63
C GLY A 46 -27.75 -1.43 -14.90
N ASP A 47 -28.82 -0.93 -14.29
CA ASP A 47 -28.91 0.36 -13.60
C ASP A 47 -27.89 0.46 -12.45
N ASP A 48 -26.66 0.86 -12.78
CA ASP A 48 -25.68 1.30 -11.79
C ASP A 48 -25.20 2.68 -12.22
N LYS A 49 -25.94 3.69 -11.76
CA LYS A 49 -25.50 5.08 -11.83
C LYS A 49 -24.21 5.17 -11.04
N GLN A 50 -23.07 5.05 -11.71
CA GLN A 50 -21.79 5.55 -11.20
C GLN A 50 -21.99 7.04 -10.94
N GLN A 51 -22.33 7.38 -9.69
CA GLN A 51 -22.35 8.75 -9.24
C GLN A 51 -20.93 9.27 -9.41
N GLU A 52 -20.73 10.15 -10.38
CA GLU A 52 -19.50 10.89 -10.55
C GLU A 52 -19.31 11.75 -9.29
N VAL A 53 -18.56 11.23 -8.32
CA VAL A 53 -18.28 11.95 -7.08
C VAL A 53 -17.31 13.09 -7.41
N LYS A 54 -17.85 14.31 -7.49
CA LYS A 54 -17.03 15.51 -7.65
C LYS A 54 -16.23 15.75 -6.38
N LEU A 55 -14.92 15.53 -6.48
CA LEU A 55 -13.96 15.85 -5.42
C LEU A 55 -13.67 17.36 -5.40
N ASN A 56 -13.49 17.91 -4.20
CA ASN A 56 -13.03 19.29 -4.05
C ASN A 56 -11.59 19.44 -4.55
N LYS A 57 -11.16 20.69 -4.78
CA LYS A 57 -9.85 21.01 -5.39
C LYS A 57 -8.64 20.45 -4.62
N ASP A 58 -8.77 20.25 -3.31
CA ASP A 58 -7.69 19.78 -2.44
C ASP A 58 -7.78 18.27 -2.13
N GLU A 59 -8.84 17.62 -2.60
CA GLU A 59 -9.13 16.20 -2.44
C GLU A 59 -8.60 15.45 -3.66
N VAL A 60 -7.79 14.42 -3.43
CA VAL A 60 -7.11 13.70 -4.50
C VAL A 60 -7.64 12.27 -4.67
N LEU A 61 -8.21 11.71 -3.60
CA LEU A 61 -8.72 10.35 -3.55
C LEU A 61 -9.87 10.27 -2.56
N LYS A 62 -10.93 9.55 -2.91
CA LYS A 62 -11.99 9.14 -2.00
C LYS A 62 -12.17 7.63 -2.12
N ILE A 63 -12.21 6.95 -0.98
CA ILE A 63 -12.46 5.52 -0.86
C ILE A 63 -13.64 5.34 0.09
N ASN A 64 -14.75 4.83 -0.41
CA ASN A 64 -16.04 4.80 0.28
C ASN A 64 -16.37 6.21 0.80
N GLU A 65 -16.62 6.39 2.10
CA GLU A 65 -16.89 7.70 2.70
C GLU A 65 -15.62 8.47 3.14
N ARG A 66 -14.42 7.92 2.89
CA ARG A 66 -13.17 8.51 3.36
C ARG A 66 -12.50 9.32 2.25
N THR A 67 -12.25 10.58 2.54
CA THR A 67 -11.55 11.50 1.63
C THR A 67 -10.10 11.67 2.06
N PHE A 68 -9.21 11.70 1.08
CA PHE A 68 -7.77 11.93 1.22
C PHE A 68 -7.39 13.18 0.44
N LYS A 69 -6.63 14.04 1.12
CA LYS A 69 -6.04 15.24 0.56
C LYS A 69 -4.63 14.95 0.07
N LYS A 70 -4.08 15.88 -0.72
CA LYS A 70 -2.68 15.81 -1.17
C LYS A 70 -1.70 15.59 -0.01
N GLN A 71 -1.95 16.26 1.11
CA GLN A 71 -1.15 16.16 2.33
C GLN A 71 -1.12 14.74 2.93
N ASP A 72 -2.24 13.99 2.85
CA ASP A 72 -2.30 12.60 3.33
C ASP A 72 -1.45 11.66 2.45
N ILE A 73 -1.46 11.90 1.13
CA ILE A 73 -0.64 11.15 0.18
C ILE A 73 0.85 11.46 0.36
N GLU A 74 1.19 12.73 0.62
CA GLU A 74 2.56 13.15 0.91
C GLU A 74 3.06 12.58 2.25
N PHE A 75 2.19 12.51 3.26
CA PHE A 75 2.47 11.83 4.51
C PHE A 75 2.81 10.36 4.27
N LEU A 76 1.97 9.62 3.55
CA LEU A 76 2.20 8.21 3.25
C LEU A 76 3.54 8.00 2.56
N ARG A 77 3.83 8.81 1.52
CA ARG A 77 5.12 8.79 0.81
C ARG A 77 6.30 8.93 1.76
N ASN A 78 6.28 9.96 2.60
CA ASN A 78 7.39 10.27 3.49
C ASN A 78 7.58 9.20 4.58
N ILE A 79 6.48 8.65 5.11
CA ILE A 79 6.53 7.54 6.06
C ILE A 79 7.09 6.26 5.44
N GLN A 80 6.68 5.92 4.21
CA GLN A 80 7.22 4.76 3.49
C GLN A 80 8.70 4.93 3.16
N LYS A 81 9.12 6.12 2.71
CA LYS A 81 10.56 6.43 2.52
C LYS A 81 11.35 6.31 3.82
N ALA A 82 10.80 6.76 4.95
CA ALA A 82 11.45 6.62 6.25
C ALA A 82 11.66 5.15 6.64
N GLN A 83 10.68 4.28 6.37
CA GLN A 83 10.83 2.84 6.59
C GLN A 83 11.92 2.23 5.69
N ILE A 84 11.98 2.62 4.42
CA ILE A 84 13.01 2.16 3.48
C ILE A 84 14.40 2.64 3.91
N ASP A 85 14.54 3.91 4.33
CA ASP A 85 15.80 4.48 4.83
C ASP A 85 16.32 3.75 6.09
N VAL A 86 15.43 3.46 7.04
CA VAL A 86 15.82 2.67 8.22
C VAL A 86 16.19 1.24 7.83
N ALA A 87 15.45 0.60 6.94
CA ALA A 87 15.79 -0.73 6.46
C ALA A 87 17.15 -0.78 5.74
N ALA A 88 17.48 0.26 4.96
CA ALA A 88 18.78 0.41 4.31
C ALA A 88 19.94 0.50 5.32
N LYS A 89 19.71 1.16 6.46
CA LYS A 89 20.69 1.28 7.55
C LYS A 89 20.85 -0.01 8.36
N GLU A 90 19.79 -0.81 8.43
CA GLU A 90 19.78 -2.11 9.12
C GLU A 90 20.36 -3.24 8.25
N ASP A 91 20.37 -3.08 6.92
CA ASP A 91 20.90 -4.08 6.00
C ASP A 91 22.43 -4.02 5.87
N THR A 92 23.09 -5.06 6.37
CA THR A 92 24.55 -5.23 6.28
C THR A 92 25.01 -5.79 4.94
N SER A 93 24.10 -6.16 4.03
CA SER A 93 24.42 -6.80 2.75
C SER A 93 24.99 -5.84 1.69
N GLY A 94 24.72 -4.53 1.82
CA GLY A 94 25.50 -3.47 1.16
C GLY A 94 24.99 -2.95 -0.18
N ASP A 95 23.79 -3.31 -0.66
CA ASP A 95 23.26 -2.73 -1.91
C ASP A 95 22.53 -1.41 -1.68
N ALA A 96 23.30 -0.34 -1.47
CA ALA A 96 22.76 1.01 -1.33
C ALA A 96 22.01 1.50 -2.59
N SER A 97 22.28 0.92 -3.76
CA SER A 97 21.63 1.33 -5.02
C SER A 97 20.18 0.86 -5.08
N PHE A 98 19.91 -0.35 -4.57
CA PHE A 98 18.58 -0.90 -4.42
C PHE A 98 17.68 0.02 -3.57
N TYR A 99 18.13 0.39 -2.37
CA TYR A 99 17.36 1.25 -1.47
C TYR A 99 17.15 2.66 -2.02
N LYS A 100 18.15 3.23 -2.70
CA LYS A 100 18.00 4.53 -3.38
C LYS A 100 16.93 4.48 -4.45
N GLN A 101 16.90 3.41 -5.26
CA GLN A 101 15.85 3.24 -6.25
C GLN A 101 14.48 3.08 -5.57
N LYS A 102 14.38 2.30 -4.49
CA LYS A 102 13.12 2.14 -3.74
C LYS A 102 12.59 3.44 -3.15
N ILE A 103 13.46 4.31 -2.65
CA ILE A 103 13.08 5.66 -2.19
C ILE A 103 12.57 6.48 -3.36
N LYS A 104 13.24 6.46 -4.51
CA LYS A 104 12.83 7.18 -5.73
C LYS A 104 11.48 6.68 -6.26
N ASP A 105 11.22 5.38 -6.20
CA ASP A 105 9.95 4.82 -6.65
C ASP A 105 8.77 5.43 -5.87
N GLN A 106 8.97 5.78 -4.60
CA GLN A 106 7.93 6.44 -3.78
C GLN A 106 7.55 7.84 -4.27
N ASP A 107 8.34 8.47 -5.14
CA ASP A 107 7.97 9.77 -5.73
C ASP A 107 6.82 9.65 -6.74
N SER A 108 6.54 8.46 -7.26
CA SER A 108 5.41 8.20 -8.15
C SER A 108 4.07 8.42 -7.42
N GLU A 109 3.29 9.40 -7.86
CA GLU A 109 1.96 9.68 -7.31
C GLU A 109 1.00 8.51 -7.53
N ASN A 110 1.02 7.89 -8.71
CA ASN A 110 0.23 6.69 -9.00
C ASN A 110 0.54 5.56 -8.02
N LEU A 111 1.82 5.37 -7.66
CA LEU A 111 2.20 4.39 -6.66
C LEU A 111 1.63 4.75 -5.28
N GLN A 112 1.65 6.02 -4.90
CA GLN A 112 1.11 6.43 -3.59
C GLN A 112 -0.41 6.29 -3.51
N LEU A 113 -1.13 6.61 -4.59
CA LEU A 113 -2.57 6.36 -4.67
C LEU A 113 -2.88 4.87 -4.56
N GLN A 114 -2.15 4.03 -5.31
CA GLN A 114 -2.29 2.57 -5.22
C GLN A 114 -1.99 2.06 -3.81
N ASN A 115 -0.91 2.52 -3.18
CA ASN A 115 -0.55 2.13 -1.81
C ASN A 115 -1.64 2.54 -0.80
N GLN A 116 -2.24 3.72 -0.99
CA GLN A 116 -3.32 4.20 -0.14
C GLN A 116 -4.59 3.35 -0.32
N VAL A 117 -4.92 2.96 -1.55
CA VAL A 117 -6.03 2.04 -1.84
C VAL A 117 -5.76 0.66 -1.23
N GLU A 118 -4.58 0.07 -1.43
CA GLU A 118 -4.20 -1.22 -0.83
C GLU A 118 -4.35 -1.20 0.69
N LEU A 119 -3.82 -0.16 1.34
CA LEU A 119 -3.86 -0.06 2.79
C LEU A 119 -5.30 0.00 3.33
N GLU A 120 -6.17 0.79 2.69
CA GLU A 120 -7.58 0.87 3.11
C GLU A 120 -8.35 -0.42 2.80
N ALA A 121 -8.19 -0.98 1.60
CA ALA A 121 -8.87 -2.21 1.19
C ALA A 121 -8.58 -3.35 2.17
N ILE A 122 -7.30 -3.55 2.50
CA ILE A 122 -6.89 -4.64 3.37
C ILE A 122 -7.22 -4.35 4.83
N ALA A 123 -7.15 -3.10 5.28
CA ALA A 123 -7.59 -2.74 6.63
C ALA A 123 -9.10 -2.94 6.82
N LEU A 124 -9.92 -2.67 5.80
CA LEU A 124 -11.35 -2.95 5.79
C LEU A 124 -11.61 -4.46 5.81
N LEU A 125 -10.95 -5.22 4.93
CA LEU A 125 -11.04 -6.69 4.92
C LEU A 125 -10.70 -7.28 6.29
N GLY A 126 -9.62 -6.81 6.93
CA GLY A 126 -9.24 -7.24 8.28
C GLY A 126 -10.35 -6.97 9.32
N LYS A 127 -11.03 -5.83 9.24
CA LYS A 127 -12.17 -5.49 10.11
C LYS A 127 -13.38 -6.39 9.84
N GLU A 128 -13.69 -6.67 8.58
CA GLU A 128 -14.79 -7.56 8.17
C GLU A 128 -14.58 -9.01 8.62
N LYS A 129 -13.33 -9.49 8.60
CA LYS A 129 -12.95 -10.78 9.21
C LYS A 129 -12.98 -10.76 10.74
N GLY A 130 -13.32 -9.62 11.36
CA GLY A 130 -13.46 -9.47 12.80
C GLY A 130 -12.15 -9.26 13.55
N TYR A 131 -11.05 -8.94 12.86
CA TYR A 131 -9.79 -8.61 13.54
C TYR A 131 -9.92 -7.30 14.31
N LYS A 132 -9.31 -7.28 15.50
CA LYS A 132 -9.33 -6.13 16.42
C LYS A 132 -7.93 -5.85 16.93
N ILE A 133 -7.42 -4.64 16.71
CA ILE A 133 -6.19 -4.18 17.34
C ILE A 133 -6.53 -3.65 18.74
N ASP A 134 -5.85 -4.19 19.75
CA ASP A 134 -5.99 -3.67 21.11
C ASP A 134 -5.38 -2.26 21.20
N LYS A 135 -6.05 -1.35 21.93
CA LYS A 135 -5.60 0.05 22.04
C LYS A 135 -4.23 0.17 22.70
N SER A 136 -3.90 -0.69 23.67
CA SER A 136 -2.60 -0.66 24.33
C SER A 136 -1.49 -1.14 23.41
N ASP A 137 -1.78 -2.13 22.56
CA ASP A 137 -0.83 -2.63 21.57
C ASP A 137 -0.61 -1.62 20.45
N LEU A 138 -1.68 -0.96 19.96
CA LEU A 138 -1.57 0.13 19.00
C LEU A 138 -0.67 1.26 19.52
N LYS A 139 -0.89 1.71 20.77
CA LYS A 139 -0.05 2.76 21.37
C LYS A 139 1.41 2.37 21.47
N LYS A 140 1.70 1.12 21.84
CA LYS A 140 3.08 0.60 21.89
C LYS A 140 3.69 0.57 20.50
N GLU A 141 2.94 0.14 19.49
CA GLU A 141 3.43 0.05 18.12
C GLU A 141 3.68 1.44 17.52
N VAL A 142 2.80 2.42 17.77
CA VAL A 142 3.01 3.82 17.38
C VAL A 142 4.27 4.39 18.02
N ALA A 143 4.47 4.17 19.32
CA ALA A 143 5.68 4.64 20.01
C ALA A 143 6.95 3.95 19.48
N SER A 144 6.88 2.65 19.20
CA SER A 144 7.96 1.87 18.58
C SER A 144 8.29 2.39 17.19
N PHE A 145 7.26 2.62 16.37
CA PHE A 145 7.37 3.18 15.04
C PHE A 145 8.07 4.54 15.06
N LYS A 146 7.59 5.48 15.88
CA LYS A 146 8.19 6.80 16.03
C LYS A 146 9.65 6.68 16.44
N LYS A 147 9.95 5.90 17.49
CA LYS A 147 11.33 5.70 17.97
C LYS A 147 12.26 5.16 16.89
N LYS A 148 11.77 4.22 16.06
CA LYS A 148 12.55 3.59 14.99
C LYS A 148 12.84 4.56 13.84
N HIS A 149 11.90 5.42 13.48
CA HIS A 149 11.98 6.22 12.24
C HIS A 149 12.25 7.71 12.45
N GLN A 150 12.13 8.26 13.66
CA GLN A 150 12.27 9.70 13.95
C GLN A 150 13.62 10.32 13.56
N SER A 151 14.68 9.52 13.40
CA SER A 151 15.99 10.00 12.95
C SER A 151 16.09 10.13 11.43
N SER A 152 15.18 9.54 10.67
CA SER A 152 15.11 9.64 9.20
C SER A 152 14.74 11.05 8.77
N GLU A 153 15.40 11.56 7.72
CA GLU A 153 15.04 12.85 7.13
C GLU A 153 13.60 12.84 6.58
N TYR A 154 13.16 11.73 6.00
CA TYR A 154 11.80 11.60 5.47
C TYR A 154 10.73 11.64 6.56
N TYR A 155 11.02 11.07 7.74
CA TYR A 155 10.09 11.20 8.86
C TYR A 155 9.97 12.66 9.30
N LYS A 156 11.08 13.41 9.34
CA LYS A 156 11.06 14.85 9.65
C LYS A 156 10.29 15.65 8.60
N GLU A 157 10.36 15.28 7.32
CA GLU A 157 9.53 15.90 6.29
C GLU A 157 8.04 15.58 6.51
N ALA A 158 7.69 14.37 6.95
CA ALA A 158 6.31 14.05 7.34
C ALA A 158 5.84 14.89 8.55
N GLU A 159 6.71 15.16 9.53
CA GLU A 159 6.36 16.00 10.69
C GLU A 159 6.03 17.44 10.29
N LYS A 160 6.67 17.98 9.25
CA LYS A 160 6.40 19.35 8.78
C LYS A 160 5.03 19.51 8.12
N LEU A 161 4.40 18.41 7.72
CA LEU A 161 3.10 18.46 7.06
C LEU A 161 1.99 18.80 8.05
N PHE A 162 2.11 18.46 9.33
CA PHE A 162 1.01 18.51 10.28
C PHE A 162 1.40 19.20 11.59
N GLU A 163 0.38 19.71 12.29
CA GLU A 163 0.53 19.99 13.71
C GLU A 163 0.67 18.68 14.51
N GLU A 164 1.22 18.74 15.73
CA GLU A 164 1.57 17.55 16.52
C GLU A 164 0.40 16.58 16.72
N GLU A 165 -0.80 17.09 17.01
CA GLU A 165 -1.99 16.26 17.19
C GLU A 165 -2.42 15.57 15.89
N GLN A 166 -2.44 16.30 14.77
CA GLN A 166 -2.78 15.77 13.46
C GLN A 166 -1.76 14.74 12.97
N LEU A 167 -0.47 14.97 13.24
CA LEU A 167 0.59 14.00 12.98
C LEU A 167 0.35 12.72 13.79
N TYR A 168 0.04 12.84 15.07
CA TYR A 168 -0.22 11.69 15.93
C TYR A 168 -1.41 10.87 15.42
N GLN A 169 -2.52 11.52 15.08
CA GLN A 169 -3.71 10.86 14.53
C GLN A 169 -3.41 10.15 13.20
N SER A 170 -2.67 10.80 12.30
CA SER A 170 -2.29 10.23 11.01
C SER A 170 -1.37 9.02 11.18
N LEU A 171 -0.41 9.12 12.10
CA LEU A 171 0.51 8.02 12.41
C LEU A 171 -0.20 6.86 13.11
N GLU A 172 -1.08 7.14 14.07
CA GLU A 172 -1.88 6.12 14.75
C GLU A 172 -2.73 5.35 13.76
N LYS A 173 -3.39 6.05 12.83
CA LYS A 173 -4.15 5.38 11.77
C LYS A 173 -3.27 4.53 10.86
N TYR A 174 -2.17 5.10 10.37
CA TYR A 174 -1.24 4.38 9.50
C TYR A 174 -0.76 3.07 10.16
N VAL A 175 -0.31 3.16 11.41
CA VAL A 175 0.16 1.99 12.16
C VAL A 175 -0.97 1.00 12.41
N HIS A 176 -2.17 1.46 12.75
CA HIS A 176 -3.33 0.59 12.91
C HIS A 176 -3.61 -0.22 11.64
N ASP A 177 -3.61 0.43 10.47
CA ASP A 177 -3.92 -0.24 9.21
C ASP A 177 -2.81 -1.20 8.78
N GLN A 178 -1.54 -0.85 9.02
CA GLN A 178 -0.42 -1.78 8.86
C GLN A 178 -0.57 -3.01 9.76
N MET A 179 -0.97 -2.83 11.03
CA MET A 179 -1.21 -3.96 11.94
C MET A 179 -2.39 -4.84 11.48
N MET A 180 -3.43 -4.26 10.88
CA MET A 180 -4.52 -5.04 10.27
C MET A 180 -4.03 -5.85 9.06
N ARG A 181 -3.26 -5.23 8.18
CA ARG A 181 -2.63 -5.90 7.03
C ARG A 181 -1.73 -7.06 7.47
N ASP A 182 -0.90 -6.85 8.49
CA ASP A 182 -0.04 -7.89 9.02
C ASP A 182 -0.85 -9.07 9.58
N ARG A 183 -1.99 -8.81 10.22
CA ARG A 183 -2.89 -9.89 10.68
C ARG A 183 -3.50 -10.70 9.53
N VAL A 184 -3.93 -10.03 8.46
CA VAL A 184 -4.40 -10.70 7.24
C VAL A 184 -3.30 -11.60 6.68
N ILE A 185 -2.07 -11.10 6.55
CA ILE A 185 -0.93 -11.88 6.07
C ILE A 185 -0.62 -13.08 6.98
N GLU A 186 -0.66 -12.91 8.29
CA GLU A 186 -0.44 -14.01 9.23
C GLU A 186 -1.55 -15.06 9.17
N GLU A 187 -2.79 -14.68 8.89
CA GLU A 187 -3.86 -15.65 8.67
C GLU A 187 -3.67 -16.43 7.38
N ILE A 188 -3.32 -15.76 6.27
CA ILE A 188 -3.00 -16.43 5.01
C ILE A 188 -1.88 -17.44 5.23
N LYS A 189 -0.83 -17.08 5.98
CA LYS A 189 0.25 -18.01 6.35
C LYS A 189 -0.25 -19.23 7.11
N LYS A 190 -1.22 -19.07 8.02
CA LYS A 190 -1.80 -20.21 8.75
C LYS A 190 -2.60 -21.11 7.82
N ILE A 191 -3.43 -20.53 6.94
CA ILE A 191 -4.23 -21.27 5.94
C ILE A 191 -3.29 -22.09 5.05
N LYS A 192 -2.29 -21.44 4.41
CA LYS A 192 -1.34 -22.12 3.53
C LYS A 192 -0.54 -23.23 4.22
N LYS A 193 -0.16 -23.04 5.49
CA LYS A 193 0.50 -24.08 6.28
C LYS A 193 -0.43 -25.21 6.71
N ALA A 194 -1.71 -24.94 6.92
CA ALA A 194 -2.70 -25.96 7.22
C ALA A 194 -2.95 -26.83 5.97
N ASP A 195 -3.06 -26.21 4.80
CA ASP A 195 -3.27 -26.88 3.52
C ASP A 195 -2.02 -27.68 3.09
N ASN A 196 -0.82 -27.13 3.31
CA ASN A 196 0.43 -27.81 3.04
C ASN A 196 1.50 -27.51 4.11
N PRO A 197 1.63 -28.37 5.15
CA PRO A 197 2.58 -28.18 6.25
C PRO A 197 4.07 -28.21 5.84
N LYS A 198 4.39 -28.62 4.61
CA LYS A 198 5.76 -28.65 4.10
C LYS A 198 6.22 -27.29 3.56
N LEU A 199 5.29 -26.37 3.25
CA LEU A 199 5.60 -25.03 2.75
C LEU A 199 6.47 -24.25 3.75
N LYS A 200 7.65 -23.80 3.29
CA LYS A 200 8.62 -23.05 4.10
C LYS A 200 9.39 -22.05 3.23
N GLY A 201 9.96 -21.04 3.89
CA GLY A 201 10.84 -20.07 3.25
C GLY A 201 10.17 -19.37 2.05
N GLN A 202 10.92 -19.23 0.96
CA GLN A 202 10.49 -18.50 -0.23
C GLN A 202 9.23 -19.07 -0.89
N GLU A 203 9.02 -20.39 -0.82
CA GLU A 203 7.83 -21.04 -1.39
C GLU A 203 6.57 -20.62 -0.63
N LEU A 204 6.63 -20.64 0.71
CA LEU A 204 5.54 -20.13 1.54
C LEU A 204 5.30 -18.64 1.28
N ASP A 205 6.37 -17.85 1.18
CA ASP A 205 6.25 -16.40 0.93
C ASP A 205 5.60 -16.11 -0.43
N PHE A 206 5.91 -16.91 -1.45
CA PHE A 206 5.28 -16.83 -2.78
C PHE A 206 3.78 -17.15 -2.72
N GLU A 207 3.42 -18.27 -2.09
CA GLU A 207 2.02 -18.70 -1.91
C GLU A 207 1.18 -17.70 -1.12
N VAL A 208 1.78 -17.10 -0.09
CA VAL A 208 1.13 -16.05 0.72
C VAL A 208 0.90 -14.80 -0.11
N ARG A 209 1.86 -14.41 -0.96
CA ARG A 209 1.70 -13.25 -1.86
C ARG A 209 0.61 -13.46 -2.88
N GLN A 210 0.58 -14.62 -3.55
CA GLN A 210 -0.47 -14.90 -4.53
C GLN A 210 -1.87 -14.82 -3.90
N TYR A 211 -2.04 -15.45 -2.73
CA TYR A 211 -3.32 -15.40 -2.03
C TYR A 211 -3.66 -13.97 -1.57
N PHE A 212 -2.66 -13.21 -1.10
CA PHE A 212 -2.85 -11.81 -0.71
C PHE A 212 -3.30 -10.95 -1.91
N ASP A 213 -2.67 -11.12 -3.07
CA ASP A 213 -3.01 -10.38 -4.28
C ASP A 213 -4.44 -10.68 -4.76
N ASP A 214 -4.88 -11.93 -4.65
CA ASP A 214 -6.24 -12.33 -5.00
C ASP A 214 -7.27 -11.75 -4.01
N LEU A 215 -6.99 -11.83 -2.70
CA LEU A 215 -7.82 -11.16 -1.69
C LEU A 215 -7.89 -9.65 -1.88
N TYR A 216 -6.77 -9.02 -2.27
CA TYR A 216 -6.71 -7.59 -2.51
C TYR A 216 -7.60 -7.20 -3.69
N LYS A 217 -7.54 -7.94 -4.81
CA LYS A 217 -8.42 -7.70 -5.96
C LYS A 217 -9.89 -7.79 -5.58
N ASP A 218 -10.25 -8.83 -4.83
CA ASP A 218 -11.62 -9.02 -4.36
C ASP A 218 -12.04 -7.85 -3.45
N ALA A 219 -11.21 -7.47 -2.47
CA ALA A 219 -11.50 -6.38 -1.55
C ALA A 219 -11.62 -5.02 -2.26
N VAL A 220 -10.86 -4.78 -3.34
CA VAL A 220 -10.97 -3.53 -4.12
C VAL A 220 -12.28 -3.46 -4.89
N ASN A 221 -12.81 -4.58 -5.36
CA ASN A 221 -14.09 -4.61 -6.06
C ASN A 221 -15.27 -4.17 -5.16
N ASP A 222 -15.11 -4.31 -3.85
CA ASP A 222 -16.09 -3.88 -2.85
C ASP A 222 -15.96 -2.38 -2.48
N LEU A 223 -14.99 -1.65 -3.04
CA LEU A 223 -14.75 -0.24 -2.75
C LEU A 223 -15.35 0.69 -3.81
N THR A 224 -15.96 1.79 -3.33
CA THR A 224 -16.24 2.95 -4.19
C THR A 224 -15.02 3.86 -4.20
N ILE A 225 -14.32 3.95 -5.34
CA ILE A 225 -13.11 4.75 -5.47
C ILE A 225 -13.38 5.92 -6.42
N SER A 226 -12.95 7.13 -6.04
CA SER A 226 -12.98 8.32 -6.90
C SER A 226 -11.66 9.07 -6.78
N THR A 227 -11.14 9.60 -7.88
CA THR A 227 -9.88 10.35 -7.91
C THR A 227 -10.06 11.66 -8.69
N ASN A 228 -9.30 12.70 -8.30
CA ASN A 228 -9.27 13.99 -9.01
C ASN A 228 -7.99 14.13 -9.84
N TYR A 229 -7.34 12.99 -10.13
CA TYR A 229 -6.10 12.95 -10.89
C TYR A 229 -6.42 12.80 -12.38
N LYS A 230 -5.81 13.67 -13.19
CA LYS A 230 -5.85 13.61 -14.64
C LYS A 230 -4.74 12.74 -15.19
#